data_AF-A0A9W8GRX0-F1
#
_entry.id   AF-A0A9W8GRX0-F1
#
_cell.length_a   1.000
_cell.length_b   1.000
_cell.length_c   1.000
_cell.angle_alpha   90.00
_cell.angle_beta   90.00
_cell.angle_gamma   90.00
#
_symmetry.space_group_name_H-M   'P 1'
#
loop_
_entity.id
_entity.type
_entity.pdbx_description
1 polymer ?
#
loop_
_entity_poly.entity_id
_entity_poly.type
_entity_poly.pdbx_seq_one_letter_code
_entity_poly.pdbx_strand_id
1 'polypeptide(L)'
;MTFGSELKPNEFGAINGYTEKQLEVYGALAKLLADKATAEKEYGRKVVELAQGFQQQLAGLHESSGGSGMDSLALTDAEAEGAGPLELTAAVNEWAARLEEEGRLHVQVGSKTSSDIADELRAAYDGLAEARRKTLDGYQRLLAERDATYEQKDRARTAYDARSKTL
;
A
#
# COMPACT_ATOMS: atom_id res chain seq x y z
N MET A 1 13.05 2.00 32.44
CA MET A 1 14.25 1.60 31.69
C MET A 1 14.27 2.35 30.38
N THR A 2 15.40 2.93 29.99
CA THR A 2 15.54 3.62 28.70
C THR A 2 16.78 3.09 27.99
N PHE A 3 16.76 3.13 26.66
CA PHE A 3 17.94 2.74 25.86
C PHE A 3 19.20 3.50 26.31
N GLY A 4 19.10 4.80 26.58
CA GLY A 4 20.24 5.62 27.00
C GLY A 4 20.85 5.27 28.36
N SER A 5 20.14 4.51 29.21
CA SER A 5 20.64 4.10 30.53
C SER A 5 21.21 2.67 30.57
N GLU A 6 20.92 1.84 29.57
CA GLU A 6 21.25 0.41 29.60
C GLU A 6 22.20 -0.05 28.49
N LEU A 7 22.30 0.73 27.40
CA LEU A 7 23.20 0.39 26.32
C LEU A 7 24.64 0.73 26.68
N LYS A 8 25.53 -0.22 26.42
CA LYS A 8 26.96 0.01 26.55
C LYS A 8 27.43 0.96 25.44
N PRO A 9 28.52 1.72 25.67
CA PRO A 9 29.04 2.70 24.70
C PRO A 9 29.37 2.15 23.30
N ASN A 10 29.54 0.83 23.17
CA ASN A 10 29.85 0.13 21.92
C ASN A 10 28.62 -0.49 21.23
N GLU A 11 27.42 -0.34 21.77
CA GLU A 11 26.20 -0.99 21.25
C GLU A 11 25.41 -0.14 20.25
N PHE A 12 25.88 1.09 19.93
CA PHE A 12 25.25 1.95 18.93
C PHE A 12 25.07 1.25 17.57
N GLY A 13 26.05 0.46 17.14
CA GLY A 13 25.97 -0.30 15.88
C GLY A 13 24.80 -1.27 15.86
N ALA A 14 24.50 -1.94 16.98
CA ALA A 14 23.39 -2.88 17.09
C ALA A 14 22.03 -2.15 17.03
N ILE A 15 21.91 -0.99 17.69
CA ILE A 15 20.71 -0.15 17.63
C ILE A 15 20.48 0.34 16.20
N ASN A 16 21.53 0.86 15.56
CA ASN A 16 21.42 1.36 14.21
C ASN A 16 21.00 0.25 13.22
N GLY A 17 21.54 -0.95 13.38
CA GLY A 17 21.13 -2.13 12.60
C GLY A 17 19.69 -2.57 12.91
N TYR A 18 19.24 -2.46 14.14
CA TYR A 18 17.83 -2.69 14.50
C TYR A 18 16.89 -1.69 13.80
N THR A 19 17.20 -0.39 13.86
CA THR A 19 16.42 0.65 13.19
C THR A 19 16.43 0.50 11.67
N GLU A 20 17.56 0.08 11.09
CA GLU A 20 17.67 -0.23 9.66
C GLU A 20 16.74 -1.37 9.25
N LYS A 21 16.71 -2.47 10.00
CA LYS A 21 15.76 -3.56 9.76
C LYS A 21 14.31 -3.12 9.91
N GLN A 22 13.99 -2.25 10.86
CA GLN A 22 12.65 -1.70 10.98
C GLN A 22 12.26 -0.89 9.74
N LEU A 23 13.17 -0.05 9.22
CA LEU A 23 12.95 0.67 7.97
C LEU A 23 12.72 -0.28 6.79
N GLU A 24 13.50 -1.36 6.68
CA GLU A 24 13.28 -2.38 5.65
C GLU A 24 11.88 -3.00 5.73
N VAL A 25 11.43 -3.37 6.93
CA VAL A 25 10.08 -3.93 7.16
C VAL A 25 8.99 -2.92 6.79
N TYR A 26 9.11 -1.66 7.20
CA TYR A 26 8.14 -0.63 6.85
C TYR A 26 8.11 -0.34 5.34
N GLY A 27 9.27 -0.30 4.68
CA GLY A 27 9.35 -0.15 3.23
C GLY A 27 8.70 -1.32 2.49
N ALA A 28 8.93 -2.56 2.95
CA ALA A 28 8.29 -3.75 2.40
C ALA A 28 6.77 -3.75 2.60
N LEU A 29 6.29 -3.32 3.76
CA LEU A 29 4.86 -3.20 4.05
C LEU A 29 4.19 -2.12 3.19
N ALA A 30 4.82 -0.96 3.01
CA ALA A 30 4.31 0.10 2.14
C ALA A 30 4.17 -0.39 0.69
N LYS A 31 5.18 -1.13 0.20
CA LYS A 31 5.11 -1.75 -1.13
C LYS A 31 3.97 -2.77 -1.22
N LEU A 32 3.84 -3.67 -0.24
CA LEU A 32 2.75 -4.66 -0.20
C LEU A 32 1.38 -4.00 -0.25
N LEU A 33 1.17 -2.91 0.49
CA LEU A 33 -0.10 -2.18 0.52
C LEU A 33 -0.39 -1.47 -0.82
N ALA A 34 0.63 -0.92 -1.47
CA ALA A 34 0.50 -0.33 -2.80
C ALA A 34 0.15 -1.40 -3.86
N ASP A 35 0.78 -2.57 -3.80
CA ASP A 35 0.51 -3.71 -4.68
C ASP A 35 -0.93 -4.22 -4.44
N LYS A 36 -1.36 -4.38 -3.18
CA LYS A 36 -2.74 -4.74 -2.81
C LYS A 36 -3.74 -3.71 -3.34
N ALA A 37 -3.48 -2.42 -3.13
CA ALA A 37 -4.36 -1.35 -3.59
C ALA A 37 -4.55 -1.37 -5.11
N THR A 38 -3.49 -1.67 -5.86
CA THR A 38 -3.53 -1.83 -7.31
C THR A 38 -4.37 -3.04 -7.71
N ALA A 39 -4.12 -4.19 -7.09
CA ALA A 39 -4.87 -5.42 -7.34
C ALA A 39 -6.38 -5.26 -7.06
N GLU A 40 -6.74 -4.58 -5.97
CA GLU A 40 -8.15 -4.31 -5.63
C GLU A 40 -8.84 -3.39 -6.64
N LYS A 41 -8.15 -2.35 -7.11
CA LYS A 41 -8.68 -1.46 -8.15
C LYS A 41 -8.89 -2.20 -9.47
N GLU A 42 -7.92 -3.03 -9.87
CA GLU A 42 -8.04 -3.83 -11.09
C GLU A 42 -9.14 -4.87 -10.99
N TYR A 43 -9.26 -5.56 -9.86
CA TYR A 43 -10.33 -6.51 -9.60
C TYR A 43 -11.69 -5.82 -9.67
N GLY A 44 -11.88 -4.73 -8.92
CA GLY A 44 -13.13 -3.98 -8.91
C GLY A 44 -13.53 -3.46 -10.30
N ARG A 45 -12.57 -2.95 -11.09
CA ARG A 45 -12.82 -2.55 -12.49
C ARG A 45 -13.31 -3.71 -13.35
N LYS A 46 -12.65 -4.87 -13.26
CA LYS A 46 -13.06 -6.07 -14.02
C LYS A 46 -14.46 -6.53 -13.65
N VAL A 47 -14.83 -6.48 -12.37
CA VAL A 47 -16.19 -6.85 -11.93
C VAL A 47 -17.23 -5.88 -12.50
N VAL A 48 -16.96 -4.56 -12.47
CA VAL A 48 -17.84 -3.55 -13.08
C VAL A 48 -17.99 -3.78 -14.58
N GLU A 49 -16.88 -4.01 -15.30
CA GLU A 49 -16.89 -4.28 -16.75
C GLU A 49 -17.71 -5.54 -17.08
N LEU A 50 -17.56 -6.62 -16.29
CA LEU A 50 -18.34 -7.84 -16.46
C LEU A 50 -19.83 -7.62 -16.23
N ALA A 51 -20.19 -6.90 -15.15
CA ALA A 51 -21.58 -6.60 -14.83
C ALA A 51 -22.24 -5.74 -15.93
N GLN A 52 -21.54 -4.70 -16.39
CA GLN A 52 -22.03 -3.82 -17.46
C GLN A 52 -22.12 -4.55 -18.81
N GLY A 53 -21.12 -5.37 -19.15
CA GLY A 53 -21.14 -6.18 -20.37
C GLY A 53 -22.30 -7.17 -20.39
N PHE A 54 -22.59 -7.79 -19.25
CA PHE A 54 -23.74 -8.67 -19.11
C PHE A 54 -25.08 -7.91 -19.18
N GLN A 55 -25.19 -6.73 -18.56
CA GLN A 55 -26.39 -5.88 -18.70
C GLN A 55 -26.64 -5.45 -20.15
N GLN A 56 -25.59 -5.11 -20.90
CA GLN A 56 -25.70 -4.77 -22.33
C GLN A 56 -26.18 -5.98 -23.16
N GLN A 57 -25.68 -7.18 -22.87
CA GLN A 57 -26.17 -8.41 -23.50
C GLN A 57 -27.64 -8.66 -23.17
N LEU A 58 -28.03 -8.46 -21.92
CA LEU A 58 -29.42 -8.60 -21.48
C LEU A 58 -30.34 -7.61 -22.20
N ALA A 59 -29.91 -6.35 -22.36
CA ALA A 59 -30.65 -5.32 -23.10
C ALA A 59 -30.78 -5.67 -24.60
N GLY A 60 -29.71 -6.17 -25.23
CA GLY A 60 -29.71 -6.59 -26.63
C GLY A 60 -30.67 -7.76 -26.92
N LEU A 61 -30.90 -8.63 -25.94
CA LEU A 61 -31.92 -9.70 -26.04
C LEU A 61 -33.36 -9.17 -26.00
N HIS A 62 -33.59 -8.01 -25.38
CA HIS A 62 -34.90 -7.35 -25.35
C HIS A 62 -35.19 -6.54 -26.62
N GLU A 63 -34.18 -5.99 -27.29
CA GLU A 63 -34.35 -5.14 -28.49
C GLU A 63 -34.51 -5.94 -29.80
N SER A 64 -34.18 -7.24 -29.85
CA SER A 64 -34.21 -8.04 -31.08
C SER A 64 -35.61 -8.53 -31.52
N SER A 65 -36.70 -8.03 -30.95
CA SER A 65 -38.07 -8.43 -31.35
C SER A 65 -38.72 -7.51 -32.39
N GLY A 66 -37.98 -6.57 -32.97
CA GLY A 66 -38.52 -5.50 -33.83
C GLY A 66 -38.23 -5.62 -35.34
N GLY A 67 -38.85 -6.58 -36.03
CA GLY A 67 -39.12 -6.58 -37.49
C GLY A 67 -38.00 -7.13 -38.41
N SER A 68 -38.27 -7.75 -39.57
CA SER A 68 -39.49 -7.97 -40.34
C SER A 68 -39.18 -9.00 -41.44
N GLY A 69 -40.02 -10.04 -41.61
CA GLY A 69 -39.87 -11.02 -42.69
C GLY A 69 -41.03 -12.00 -42.79
N MET A 70 -42.24 -11.47 -43.07
CA MET A 70 -43.34 -12.12 -43.80
C MET A 70 -43.31 -13.66 -43.87
N ASP A 71 -43.93 -14.32 -42.89
CA ASP A 71 -45.01 -15.26 -43.20
C ASP A 71 -45.93 -15.39 -41.99
N SER A 72 -47.23 -15.42 -42.29
CA SER A 72 -48.37 -15.71 -41.42
C SER A 72 -48.06 -16.11 -39.97
N LEU A 73 -48.59 -15.36 -39.01
CA LEU A 73 -49.66 -15.81 -38.10
C LEU A 73 -50.04 -14.66 -37.17
N ALA A 74 -51.34 -14.41 -37.04
CA ALA A 74 -51.87 -13.47 -36.08
C ALA A 74 -51.37 -13.86 -34.68
N LEU A 75 -50.69 -12.94 -34.01
CA LEU A 75 -50.29 -13.11 -32.62
C LEU A 75 -51.56 -13.37 -31.80
N THR A 76 -51.74 -14.62 -31.37
CA THR A 76 -52.79 -15.04 -30.46
C THR A 76 -52.50 -14.49 -29.07
N ASP A 77 -53.53 -14.32 -28.22
CA ASP A 77 -53.35 -13.85 -26.83
C ASP A 77 -52.35 -14.73 -26.03
N ALA A 78 -52.06 -15.96 -26.49
CA ALA A 78 -51.03 -16.86 -25.95
C ALA A 78 -49.59 -16.44 -26.30
N GLU A 79 -49.35 -15.74 -27.40
CA GLU A 79 -48.03 -15.19 -27.76
C GLU A 79 -47.76 -13.87 -27.01
N ALA A 80 -48.82 -13.19 -26.54
CA ALA A 80 -48.73 -12.04 -25.62
C ALA A 80 -48.38 -12.47 -24.18
N GLU A 81 -48.74 -13.68 -23.77
CA GLU A 81 -48.26 -14.31 -22.51
C GLU A 81 -46.80 -14.80 -22.62
N GLY A 82 -46.30 -15.09 -23.83
CA GLY A 82 -44.95 -15.61 -24.08
C GLY A 82 -43.82 -14.58 -24.09
N ALA A 83 -44.14 -13.29 -24.17
CA ALA A 83 -43.17 -12.18 -24.18
C ALA A 83 -43.26 -11.28 -22.94
N GLY A 84 -43.86 -11.78 -21.85
CA GLY A 84 -43.78 -11.13 -20.54
C GLY A 84 -42.32 -10.89 -20.15
N PRO A 85 -42.01 -9.90 -19.30
CA PRO A 85 -40.65 -9.76 -18.78
C PRO A 85 -40.29 -11.13 -18.21
N LEU A 86 -39.27 -11.81 -18.77
CA LEU A 86 -38.80 -13.09 -18.23
C LEU A 86 -38.77 -12.89 -16.72
N GLU A 87 -39.51 -13.69 -15.94
CA GLU A 87 -39.67 -13.41 -14.50
C GLU A 87 -38.32 -13.25 -13.78
N LEU A 88 -37.27 -13.81 -14.39
CA LEU A 88 -35.87 -13.71 -14.01
C LEU A 88 -35.16 -12.41 -14.40
N THR A 89 -35.59 -11.63 -15.39
CA THR A 89 -34.91 -10.39 -15.83
C THR A 89 -34.76 -9.39 -14.70
N ALA A 90 -35.79 -9.21 -13.86
CA ALA A 90 -35.71 -8.32 -12.71
C ALA A 90 -34.67 -8.79 -11.69
N ALA A 91 -34.68 -10.09 -11.35
CA ALA A 91 -33.70 -10.70 -10.45
C ALA A 91 -32.29 -10.63 -11.02
N VAL A 92 -32.12 -10.93 -12.30
CA VAL A 92 -30.84 -10.92 -13.03
C VAL A 92 -30.26 -9.50 -13.09
N ASN A 93 -31.09 -8.48 -13.34
CA ASN A 93 -30.69 -7.07 -13.27
C ASN A 93 -30.28 -6.66 -11.85
N GLU A 94 -31.01 -7.12 -10.82
CA GLU A 94 -30.63 -6.88 -9.42
C GLU A 94 -29.27 -7.50 -9.10
N TRP A 95 -29.01 -8.74 -9.54
CA TRP A 95 -27.72 -9.40 -9.35
C TRP A 95 -26.58 -8.66 -10.07
N ALA A 96 -26.80 -8.21 -11.31
CA ALA A 96 -25.82 -7.42 -12.04
C ALA A 96 -25.53 -6.08 -11.35
N ALA A 97 -26.56 -5.39 -10.85
CA ALA A 97 -26.40 -4.15 -10.10
C ALA A 97 -25.63 -4.36 -8.78
N ARG A 98 -25.87 -5.47 -8.08
CA ARG A 98 -25.11 -5.84 -6.87
C ARG A 98 -23.64 -6.11 -7.18
N LEU A 99 -23.33 -6.81 -8.28
CA LEU A 99 -21.95 -7.04 -8.72
C LEU A 99 -21.26 -5.73 -9.12
N GLU A 100 -21.96 -4.84 -9.80
CA GLU A 100 -21.42 -3.53 -10.13
C GLU A 100 -21.07 -2.73 -8.87
N GLU A 101 -21.96 -2.72 -7.87
CA GLU A 101 -21.72 -2.07 -6.59
C GLU A 101 -20.56 -2.70 -5.82
N GLU A 102 -20.46 -4.04 -5.79
CA GLU A 102 -19.32 -4.76 -5.23
C GLU A 102 -18.01 -4.33 -5.91
N GLY A 103 -17.98 -4.28 -7.25
CA GLY A 103 -16.82 -3.82 -8.00
C GLY A 103 -16.42 -2.38 -7.65
N ARG A 104 -17.39 -1.47 -7.48
CA ARG A 104 -17.13 -0.09 -7.02
C ARG A 104 -16.59 -0.04 -5.60
N LEU A 105 -17.09 -0.87 -4.68
CA LEU A 105 -16.58 -0.98 -3.32
C LEU A 105 -15.12 -1.45 -3.31
N HIS A 106 -14.75 -2.42 -4.15
CA HIS A 106 -13.35 -2.85 -4.29
C HIS A 106 -12.43 -1.73 -4.81
N VAL A 107 -12.88 -0.95 -5.79
CA VAL A 107 -12.15 0.24 -6.26
C VAL A 107 -11.99 1.28 -5.13
N GLN A 108 -13.03 1.50 -4.33
CA GLN A 108 -12.97 2.40 -3.19
C GLN A 108 -12.01 1.90 -2.10
N VAL A 109 -12.05 0.60 -1.77
CA VAL A 109 -11.13 -0.04 -0.84
C VAL A 109 -9.69 0.09 -1.32
N GLY A 110 -9.42 -0.18 -2.60
CA GLY A 110 -8.09 0.02 -3.18
C GLY A 110 -7.65 1.47 -3.13
N SER A 111 -8.57 2.42 -3.31
CA SER A 111 -8.26 3.87 -3.20
C SER A 111 -7.91 4.26 -1.77
N LYS A 112 -8.72 3.86 -0.78
CA LYS A 112 -8.45 4.11 0.65
C LYS A 112 -7.17 3.43 1.13
N THR A 113 -6.91 2.21 0.69
CA THR A 113 -5.67 1.49 1.02
C THR A 113 -4.45 2.26 0.53
N SER A 114 -4.53 2.86 -0.66
CA SER A 114 -3.47 3.69 -1.22
C SER A 114 -3.31 5.01 -0.48
N SER A 115 -4.40 5.78 -0.30
CA SER A 115 -4.33 7.14 0.24
C SER A 115 -4.16 7.20 1.75
N ASP A 116 -4.91 6.38 2.49
CA ASP A 116 -5.02 6.53 3.93
C ASP A 116 -3.93 5.71 4.62
N ILE A 117 -3.54 4.57 4.05
CA ILE A 117 -2.63 3.64 4.71
C ILE A 117 -1.23 3.69 4.09
N ALA A 118 -1.12 3.55 2.77
CA ALA A 118 0.19 3.48 2.13
C ALA A 118 0.92 4.83 2.17
N ASP A 119 0.22 5.95 1.94
CA ASP A 119 0.83 7.29 1.99
C ASP A 119 1.21 7.70 3.42
N GLU A 120 0.37 7.42 4.43
CA GLU A 120 0.72 7.65 5.84
C GLU A 120 1.95 6.84 6.26
N LEU A 121 1.99 5.55 5.88
CA LEU A 121 3.12 4.69 6.17
C LEU A 121 4.39 5.17 5.48
N ARG A 122 4.27 5.68 4.25
CA ARG A 122 5.40 6.26 3.50
C ARG A 122 5.92 7.53 4.15
N ALA A 123 5.04 8.44 4.57
CA ALA A 123 5.43 9.64 5.28
C ALA A 123 6.13 9.32 6.61
N ALA A 124 5.62 8.34 7.36
CA ALA A 124 6.25 7.85 8.60
C ALA A 124 7.62 7.21 8.33
N TYR A 125 7.73 6.41 7.26
CA TYR A 125 8.98 5.80 6.82
C TYR A 125 10.03 6.87 6.47
N ASP A 126 9.67 7.87 5.66
CA ASP A 126 10.56 8.95 5.25
C ASP A 126 11.03 9.77 6.46
N GLY A 127 10.12 10.06 7.39
CA GLY A 127 10.44 10.74 8.66
C GLY A 127 11.40 9.93 9.53
N LEU A 128 11.20 8.62 9.66
CA LEU A 128 12.08 7.74 10.43
C LEU A 128 13.46 7.61 9.78
N ALA A 129 13.51 7.52 8.45
CA ALA A 129 14.76 7.46 7.69
C ALA A 129 15.59 8.74 7.85
N GLU A 130 14.93 9.91 7.80
CA GLU A 130 15.60 11.19 8.04
C GLU A 130 16.09 11.32 9.49
N ALA A 131 15.28 10.91 10.48
CA ALA A 131 15.66 10.92 11.88
C ALA A 131 16.86 10.00 12.16
N ARG A 132 16.88 8.80 11.56
CA ARG A 132 18.03 7.89 11.61
C ARG A 132 19.27 8.56 11.06
N ARG A 133 19.20 9.15 9.85
CA ARG A 133 20.33 9.84 9.22
C ARG A 133 20.92 10.92 10.14
N LYS A 134 20.07 11.82 10.66
CA LYS A 134 20.51 12.90 11.58
C LYS A 134 21.17 12.36 12.84
N THR A 135 20.64 11.26 13.39
CA THR A 135 21.21 10.60 14.58
C THR A 135 22.58 10.00 14.28
N LEU A 136 22.73 9.39 13.11
CA LEU A 136 23.98 8.77 12.65
C LEU A 136 25.06 9.83 12.42
N ASP A 137 24.73 10.93 11.77
CA ASP A 137 25.63 12.08 11.56
C ASP A 137 26.08 12.68 12.91
N GLY A 138 25.13 12.87 13.84
CA GLY A 138 25.44 13.35 15.19
C GLY A 138 26.36 12.40 15.96
N TYR A 139 26.11 11.10 15.90
CA TYR A 139 26.95 10.09 16.53
C TYR A 139 28.37 10.07 15.96
N GLN A 140 28.51 10.15 14.63
CA GLN A 140 29.83 10.22 13.98
C GLN A 140 30.60 11.46 14.42
N ARG A 141 29.94 12.60 14.57
CA ARG A 141 30.57 13.83 15.07
C ARG A 141 31.08 13.64 16.50
N LEU A 142 30.27 13.08 17.38
CA LEU A 142 30.65 12.80 18.77
C LEU A 142 31.80 11.80 18.87
N LEU A 143 31.83 10.78 18.01
CA LEU A 143 32.97 9.87 17.93
C LEU A 143 34.26 10.58 17.52
N ALA A 144 34.20 11.45 16.52
CA ALA A 144 35.36 12.22 16.08
C ALA A 144 35.88 13.17 17.17
N GLU A 145 34.98 13.86 17.88
CA GLU A 145 35.31 14.73 19.02
C GLU A 145 35.97 13.93 20.16
N ARG A 146 35.42 12.75 20.48
CA ARG A 146 35.97 11.82 21.47
C ARG A 146 37.38 11.35 21.09
N ASP A 147 37.56 10.92 19.85
CA ASP A 147 38.83 10.36 19.37
C ASP A 147 39.92 11.44 19.33
N ALA A 148 39.57 12.66 18.89
CA ALA A 148 40.48 13.81 18.96
C ALA A 148 40.90 14.14 20.40
N THR A 149 39.96 14.04 21.36
CA THR A 149 40.26 14.27 22.79
C THR A 149 41.20 13.20 23.35
N TYR A 150 40.97 11.92 23.01
CA TYR A 150 41.87 10.85 23.42
C TYR A 150 43.26 10.99 22.81
N GLU A 151 43.34 11.38 21.53
CA GLU A 151 44.61 11.62 20.87
C GLU A 151 45.39 12.78 21.54
N GLN A 152 44.71 13.88 21.89
CA GLN A 152 45.33 14.98 22.64
C GLN A 152 45.85 14.51 24.00
N LYS A 153 45.06 13.70 24.73
CA LYS A 153 45.46 13.12 26.01
C LYS A 153 46.69 12.23 25.88
N ASP A 154 46.74 11.36 24.87
CA ASP A 154 47.86 10.45 24.66
C ASP A 154 49.14 11.19 24.24
N ARG A 155 49.02 12.24 23.41
CA ARG A 155 50.13 13.13 23.08
C ARG A 155 50.67 13.86 24.32
N ALA A 156 49.79 14.40 25.15
CA ALA A 156 50.17 15.09 26.38
C ALA A 156 50.85 14.14 27.38
N ARG A 157 50.32 12.92 27.54
CA ARG A 157 50.95 11.86 28.35
C ARG A 157 52.33 11.50 27.84
N THR A 158 52.48 11.28 26.53
CA THR A 158 53.78 10.95 25.93
C THR A 158 54.81 12.05 26.14
N ALA A 159 54.39 13.32 26.00
CA ALA A 159 55.26 14.47 26.27
C ALA A 159 55.70 14.55 27.75
N TYR A 160 54.77 14.27 28.68
CA TYR A 160 55.08 14.21 30.11
C TYR A 160 56.04 13.07 30.45
N ASP A 161 55.81 11.87 29.91
CA ASP A 161 56.66 10.69 30.13
C ASP A 161 58.07 10.90 29.56
N ALA A 162 58.20 11.59 28.42
CA ALA A 162 59.51 11.96 27.86
C ALA A 162 60.27 12.97 28.74
N ARG A 163 59.55 13.98 29.25
CA ARG A 163 60.13 15.04 30.09
C ARG A 163 60.51 14.55 31.50
N SER A 164 59.77 13.60 32.05
CA SER A 164 60.06 13.02 33.37
C SER A 164 61.25 12.05 33.34
N LYS A 165 61.56 11.43 32.20
CA LYS A 165 62.73 10.55 32.02
C LYS A 165 64.05 11.29 31.75
N THR A 166 63.99 12.60 31.53
CA THR A 166 65.15 13.46 31.25
C THR A 166 65.59 14.28 32.47
N LEU A 167 64.88 14.15 33.59
CA LEU A 167 65.21 14.67 34.92
C LEU A 167 65.79 13.54 35.79
#